data_AF-A0A382PAV0-F1
#
_entry.id   AF-A0A382PAV0-F1
#
_cell.length_a   1.000
_cell.length_b   1.000
_cell.length_c   1.000
_cell.angle_alpha   90.00
_cell.angle_beta   90.00
_cell.angle_gamma   90.00
#
_symmetry.space_group_name_H-M   'P 1'
#
loop_
_entity.id
_entity.type
_entity.pdbx_description
1 polymer ?
#
loop_
_entity_poly.entity_id
_entity_poly.type
_entity_poly.pdbx_seq_one_letter_code
_entity_poly.pdbx_strand_id
1 'polypeptide(L)'
;MTDIKFLEFPDLEKLSIAAVKHLIVLDNPPNKQTFLLPGGKTPLLFYKHLAKTVDDWTGTTLLLSDERLVSQGNIISNVGMLKKQIMKNINAVKPPRIMEFVNKSGLIEPDQILGSVNDYVKTLFPTTAVF
;
A
#
# COMPACT_ATOMS: atom_id res chain seq x y z
N MET A 1 -11.30 21.13 15.40
CA MET A 1 -12.10 19.89 15.26
C MET A 1 -11.87 19.39 13.85
N THR A 2 -11.36 18.18 13.68
CA THR A 2 -11.24 17.57 12.35
C THR A 2 -12.63 17.12 11.93
N ASP A 3 -13.15 17.63 10.82
CA ASP A 3 -14.43 17.19 10.29
C ASP A 3 -14.32 15.73 9.84
N ILE A 4 -14.91 14.81 10.60
CA ILE A 4 -15.02 13.40 10.24
C ILE A 4 -16.24 13.25 9.35
N LYS A 5 -16.03 12.81 8.11
CA LYS A 5 -17.10 12.53 7.15
C LYS A 5 -17.28 11.02 6.98
N PHE A 6 -18.50 10.54 7.22
CA PHE A 6 -18.89 9.18 6.88
C PHE A 6 -19.48 9.15 5.48
N LEU A 7 -18.99 8.23 4.65
CA LEU A 7 -19.50 7.98 3.31
C LEU A 7 -19.97 6.53 3.23
N GLU A 8 -21.22 6.33 2.87
CA GLU A 8 -21.78 5.00 2.65
C GLU A 8 -21.88 4.72 1.15
N PHE A 9 -21.55 3.50 0.76
CA PHE A 9 -21.61 3.06 -0.62
C PHE A 9 -22.50 1.82 -0.72
N PRO A 10 -23.28 1.66 -1.80
CA PRO A 10 -24.21 0.54 -1.96
C PRO A 10 -23.52 -0.85 -1.98
N ASP A 11 -22.25 -0.90 -2.34
CA ASP A 11 -21.49 -2.14 -2.50
C ASP A 11 -19.98 -1.88 -2.41
N LEU A 12 -19.21 -2.96 -2.26
CA LEU A 12 -17.74 -2.92 -2.14
C LEU A 12 -17.06 -2.39 -3.42
N GLU A 13 -17.67 -2.58 -4.60
CA GLU A 13 -17.12 -2.09 -5.87
C GLU A 13 -17.13 -0.57 -5.90
N LYS A 14 -18.27 0.06 -5.59
CA LYS A 14 -18.41 1.51 -5.53
C LYS A 14 -17.53 2.12 -4.43
N LEU A 15 -17.44 1.47 -3.28
CA LEU A 15 -16.52 1.88 -2.20
C LEU A 15 -15.07 1.85 -2.69
N SER A 16 -14.66 0.76 -3.34
CA SER A 16 -13.29 0.59 -3.83
C SER A 16 -12.94 1.63 -4.89
N ILE A 17 -13.83 1.90 -5.84
CA ILE A 17 -13.64 2.93 -6.87
C ILE A 17 -13.54 4.33 -6.23
N ALA A 18 -14.38 4.62 -5.23
CA ALA A 18 -14.32 5.90 -4.54
C ALA A 18 -13.02 6.09 -3.75
N ALA A 19 -12.55 5.04 -3.07
CA ALA A 19 -11.26 5.04 -2.39
C ALA A 19 -10.09 5.26 -3.37
N VAL A 20 -10.10 4.61 -4.54
CA VAL A 20 -9.10 4.84 -5.60
C VAL A 20 -9.11 6.29 -6.08
N LYS A 21 -10.30 6.86 -6.36
CA LYS A 21 -10.43 8.26 -6.75
C LYS A 21 -9.86 9.21 -5.70
N HIS A 22 -10.11 8.91 -4.42
CA HIS A 22 -9.56 9.71 -3.33
C HIS A 22 -8.03 9.63 -3.28
N LEU A 23 -7.45 8.44 -3.41
CA LEU A 23 -5.99 8.27 -3.44
C LEU A 23 -5.37 9.02 -4.63
N ILE A 24 -5.96 8.95 -5.83
CA ILE A 24 -5.44 9.65 -7.02
C ILE A 24 -5.44 11.18 -6.83
N VAL A 25 -6.46 11.73 -6.18
CA VAL A 25 -6.48 13.16 -5.86
C VAL A 25 -5.32 13.54 -4.93
N LEU A 26 -4.96 12.66 -3.99
CA LEU A 26 -3.82 12.88 -3.10
C LEU A 26 -2.48 12.69 -3.83
N ASP A 27 -2.40 11.73 -4.77
CA ASP A 27 -1.19 11.43 -5.55
C ASP A 27 -0.81 12.51 -6.58
N ASN A 28 -1.68 13.50 -6.81
CA ASN A 28 -1.49 14.54 -7.83
C ASN A 28 -1.26 15.93 -7.20
N PRO A 29 -0.14 16.63 -7.52
CA PRO A 29 0.96 16.20 -8.38
C PRO A 29 1.85 15.13 -7.73
N PRO A 30 2.46 14.22 -8.51
CA PRO A 30 3.38 13.23 -7.99
C PRO A 30 4.56 13.89 -7.26
N ASN A 31 4.70 13.61 -5.96
CA ASN A 31 5.74 14.22 -5.13
C ASN A 31 6.13 13.35 -3.93
N LYS A 32 6.96 12.31 -4.16
CA LYS A 32 7.53 11.45 -3.11
C LYS A 32 6.50 11.02 -2.06
N GLN A 33 5.39 10.47 -2.52
CA GLN A 33 4.22 10.18 -1.71
C GLN A 33 4.33 8.81 -1.04
N THR A 34 3.91 8.71 0.23
CA THR A 34 3.84 7.43 0.93
C THR A 34 2.40 7.16 1.38
N PHE A 35 1.81 6.08 0.89
CA PHE A 35 0.48 5.62 1.29
C PHE A 35 0.58 4.41 2.19
N LEU A 36 -0.09 4.48 3.35
CA LEU A 36 -0.25 3.34 4.26
C LEU A 36 -1.51 2.56 3.88
N LEU A 37 -1.37 1.26 3.67
CA LEU A 37 -2.39 0.37 3.10
C LEU A 37 -2.63 -0.86 3.99
N PRO A 38 -3.88 -1.36 4.10
CA PRO A 38 -4.18 -2.47 4.99
C PRO A 38 -4.03 -3.85 4.35
N GLY A 39 -3.82 -4.87 5.18
CA GLY A 39 -3.97 -6.25 4.77
C GLY A 39 -5.42 -6.69 4.52
N GLY A 40 -5.60 -7.97 4.20
CA GLY A 40 -6.92 -8.64 4.22
C GLY A 40 -7.65 -8.71 2.87
N LYS A 41 -8.90 -9.19 2.90
CA LYS A 41 -9.68 -9.51 1.69
C LYS A 41 -10.42 -8.31 1.10
N THR A 42 -10.94 -7.42 1.94
CA THR A 42 -11.70 -6.23 1.53
C THR A 42 -10.90 -5.33 0.58
N PRO A 43 -9.61 -5.01 0.84
CA PRO A 43 -8.83 -4.11 -0.01
C PRO A 43 -8.41 -4.70 -1.37
N LEU A 44 -8.62 -6.00 -1.62
CA LEU A 44 -8.20 -6.64 -2.88
C LEU A 44 -8.82 -5.97 -4.11
N LEU A 45 -10.08 -5.56 -4.02
CA LEU A 45 -10.79 -4.90 -5.10
C LEU A 45 -10.29 -3.48 -5.33
N PHE A 46 -10.00 -2.76 -4.23
CA PHE A 46 -9.31 -1.49 -4.25
C PHE A 46 -7.95 -1.58 -4.95
N TYR A 47 -7.08 -2.53 -4.59
CA TYR A 47 -5.77 -2.70 -5.24
C TYR A 47 -5.88 -3.02 -6.73
N LYS A 48 -6.85 -3.85 -7.11
CA LYS A 48 -7.12 -4.17 -8.51
C LYS A 48 -7.49 -2.93 -9.30
N HIS A 49 -8.39 -2.09 -8.77
CA HIS A 49 -8.79 -0.84 -9.44
C HIS A 49 -7.66 0.17 -9.46
N LEU A 50 -6.95 0.31 -8.35
CA LEU A 50 -5.83 1.24 -8.21
C LEU A 50 -4.73 0.97 -9.25
N ALA A 51 -4.31 -0.29 -9.38
CA ALA A 51 -3.27 -0.70 -10.32
C ALA A 51 -3.63 -0.45 -11.79
N LYS A 52 -4.93 -0.51 -12.12
CA LYS A 52 -5.43 -0.22 -13.47
C LYS A 52 -5.58 1.26 -13.78
N THR A 53 -5.70 2.09 -12.74
CA THR A 53 -6.04 3.51 -12.90
C THR A 53 -4.79 4.39 -12.92
N VAL A 54 -3.75 4.04 -12.15
CA VAL A 54 -2.50 4.81 -12.10
C VAL A 54 -1.52 4.28 -13.15
N ASP A 55 -1.11 5.17 -14.06
CA ASP A 55 -0.24 4.89 -15.20
C ASP A 55 1.22 5.34 -14.98
N ASP A 56 1.48 6.21 -14.02
CA ASP A 56 2.83 6.56 -13.56
C ASP A 56 2.90 6.64 -12.04
N TRP A 57 3.67 5.74 -11.42
CA TRP A 57 3.89 5.69 -9.98
C TRP A 57 5.20 6.37 -9.55
N THR A 58 5.72 7.29 -10.37
CA THR A 58 6.98 7.99 -10.08
C THR A 58 6.91 8.69 -8.72
N GLY A 59 7.74 8.22 -7.80
CA GLY A 59 7.83 8.78 -6.45
C GLY A 59 6.81 8.22 -5.46
N THR A 60 5.94 7.30 -5.85
CA THR A 60 4.94 6.71 -4.96
C THR A 60 5.50 5.49 -4.23
N THR A 61 5.34 5.47 -2.91
CA THR A 61 5.66 4.36 -2.01
C THR A 61 4.39 3.80 -1.39
N LEU A 62 4.19 2.50 -1.52
CA LEU A 62 3.13 1.74 -0.88
C LEU A 62 3.70 1.00 0.33
N LEU A 63 3.20 1.34 1.51
CA LEU A 63 3.59 0.79 2.80
C LEU A 63 2.39 0.06 3.41
N LEU A 64 2.57 -1.12 4.00
CA LEU A 64 1.48 -1.78 4.70
C LEU A 64 1.38 -1.31 6.15
N SER A 65 0.16 -1.19 6.69
CA SER A 65 -0.10 -0.89 8.10
C SER A 65 0.40 -1.97 9.04
N ASP A 66 0.35 -3.22 8.58
CA ASP A 66 0.73 -4.43 9.32
C ASP A 66 1.28 -5.49 8.37
N GLU A 67 2.10 -6.40 8.88
CA GLU A 67 2.61 -7.55 8.13
C GLU A 67 2.78 -8.76 9.07
N ARG A 68 2.63 -9.96 8.50
CA ARG A 68 2.90 -11.23 9.16
C ARG A 68 4.38 -11.52 8.98
N LEU A 69 5.07 -11.86 10.06
CA LEU A 69 6.50 -12.22 10.04
C LEU A 69 6.73 -13.60 9.39
N VAL A 70 6.46 -13.68 8.09
CA VAL A 70 6.61 -14.86 7.24
C VAL A 70 7.25 -14.47 5.92
N SER A 71 7.80 -15.45 5.20
CA SER A 71 8.30 -15.22 3.84
C SER A 71 7.24 -14.59 2.93
N GLN A 72 7.66 -13.68 2.04
CA GLN A 72 6.76 -12.99 1.11
C GLN A 72 6.03 -13.92 0.14
N GLY A 73 6.61 -15.09 -0.14
CA GLY A 73 5.95 -16.13 -0.95
C GLY A 73 4.84 -16.87 -0.21
N ASN A 74 4.71 -16.66 1.10
CA ASN A 74 3.65 -17.28 1.90
C ASN A 74 2.29 -16.65 1.57
N ILE A 75 1.27 -17.50 1.49
CA ILE A 75 -0.10 -17.10 1.16
C ILE A 75 -0.73 -16.10 2.15
N ILE A 76 -0.21 -16.02 3.38
CA ILE A 76 -0.72 -15.08 4.40
C ILE A 76 0.02 -13.73 4.44
N SER A 77 1.07 -13.55 3.65
CA SER A 77 1.84 -12.30 3.58
C SER A 77 1.01 -11.18 2.95
N ASN A 78 0.89 -10.05 3.65
CA ASN A 78 0.22 -8.86 3.13
C ASN A 78 1.01 -8.27 1.94
N VAL A 79 2.35 -8.25 1.99
CA VAL A 79 3.17 -7.73 0.89
C VAL A 79 3.10 -8.65 -0.32
N GLY A 80 3.08 -9.98 -0.11
CA GLY A 80 2.86 -10.95 -1.17
C GLY A 80 1.51 -10.74 -1.87
N MET A 81 0.45 -10.54 -1.09
CA MET A 81 -0.89 -10.22 -1.60
C MET A 81 -0.91 -8.89 -2.37
N LEU A 82 -0.37 -7.81 -1.80
CA LEU A 82 -0.35 -6.47 -2.42
C LEU A 82 0.40 -6.52 -3.75
N LYS A 83 1.64 -7.05 -3.76
CA LYS A 83 2.43 -7.22 -4.98
C LYS A 83 1.67 -8.01 -6.04
N LYS A 84 1.04 -9.13 -5.66
CA LYS A 84 0.27 -9.94 -6.60
C LYS A 84 -0.88 -9.14 -7.22
N GLN A 85 -1.62 -8.36 -6.44
CA GLN A 85 -2.73 -7.57 -6.96
C GLN A 85 -2.25 -6.40 -7.83
N ILE A 86 -1.24 -5.67 -7.40
CA ILE A 86 -0.69 -4.55 -8.17
C ILE A 86 -0.06 -5.08 -9.46
N MET A 87 0.94 -5.96 -9.39
CA MET A 87 1.70 -6.41 -10.55
C MET A 87 0.86 -7.20 -11.57
N LYS A 88 -0.19 -7.91 -11.15
CA LYS A 88 -1.09 -8.61 -12.08
C LYS A 88 -1.97 -7.65 -12.89
N ASN A 89 -2.27 -6.47 -12.36
CA ASN A 89 -3.24 -5.55 -12.93
C ASN A 89 -2.61 -4.23 -13.40
N ILE A 90 -1.32 -4.01 -13.15
CA ILE A 90 -0.63 -2.76 -13.46
C ILE A 90 -0.50 -2.56 -14.97
N ASN A 91 -0.84 -1.35 -15.42
CA ASN A 91 -0.60 -0.89 -16.79
C ASN A 91 0.15 0.45 -16.74
N ALA A 92 1.26 0.48 -16.01
CA ALA A 92 1.99 1.70 -15.73
C ALA A 92 3.37 1.73 -16.40
N VAL A 93 3.80 2.92 -16.80
CA VAL A 93 5.14 3.18 -17.34
C VAL A 93 6.21 2.91 -16.29
N LYS A 94 5.92 3.23 -15.03
CA LYS A 94 6.79 2.96 -13.87
C LYS A 94 5.96 2.37 -12.72
N PRO A 95 6.42 1.29 -12.08
CA PRO A 95 5.73 0.69 -10.94
C PRO A 95 5.99 1.46 -9.64
N PRO A 96 5.12 1.34 -8.63
CA PRO A 96 5.35 1.95 -7.32
C PRO A 96 6.48 1.23 -6.59
N ARG A 97 7.08 1.93 -5.62
CA ARG A 97 7.91 1.29 -4.61
C ARG A 97 7.00 0.59 -3.60
N ILE A 98 7.10 -0.72 -3.46
CA ILE A 98 6.40 -1.47 -2.41
C ILE A 98 7.41 -1.79 -1.31
N MET A 99 7.11 -1.40 -0.06
CA MET A 99 7.98 -1.75 1.06
C MET A 99 7.81 -3.22 1.43
N GLU A 100 8.94 -3.90 1.59
CA GLU A 100 9.05 -5.27 2.06
C GLU A 100 9.69 -5.28 3.45
N PHE A 101 9.05 -5.96 4.39
CA PHE A 101 9.51 -6.05 5.79
C PHE A 101 10.37 -7.29 6.03
N VAL A 102 9.92 -8.44 5.55
CA VAL A 102 10.52 -9.75 5.83
C VAL A 102 11.41 -10.19 4.67
N ASN A 103 12.55 -10.80 5.00
CA ASN A 103 13.62 -11.25 4.09
C ASN A 103 14.45 -10.16 3.42
N LYS A 104 14.21 -8.88 3.73
CA LYS A 104 15.15 -7.82 3.36
C LYS A 104 16.39 -7.99 4.25
N SER A 105 17.55 -8.20 3.65
CA SER A 105 18.85 -8.32 4.35
C SER A 105 19.11 -9.62 5.14
N GLY A 106 18.30 -10.68 4.95
CA GLY A 106 18.50 -11.97 5.63
C GLY A 106 18.19 -11.96 7.14
N LEU A 107 17.51 -10.92 7.62
CA LEU A 107 17.05 -10.82 9.00
C LEU A 107 15.91 -11.81 9.25
N ILE A 108 16.04 -12.61 10.31
CA ILE A 108 15.09 -13.66 10.68
C ILE A 108 14.46 -13.35 12.05
N GLU A 109 15.22 -12.70 12.94
CA GLU A 109 14.77 -12.38 14.29
C GLU A 109 13.80 -11.18 14.31
N PRO A 110 12.62 -11.30 14.95
CA PRO A 110 11.60 -10.25 14.99
C PRO A 110 12.12 -8.88 15.43
N ASP A 111 13.00 -8.82 16.44
CA ASP A 111 13.51 -7.55 16.96
C ASP A 111 14.43 -6.83 15.97
N GLN A 112 15.23 -7.60 15.21
CA GLN A 112 16.09 -7.04 14.17
C GLN A 112 15.26 -6.52 12.99
N ILE A 113 14.23 -7.27 12.61
CA ILE A 113 13.27 -6.85 11.58
C ILE A 113 12.58 -5.56 12.04
N LEU A 114 12.06 -5.51 13.27
CA LEU A 114 11.37 -4.35 13.80
C LEU A 114 12.28 -3.11 13.85
N GLY A 115 13.51 -3.26 14.33
CA GLY A 115 14.50 -2.18 14.35
C GLY A 115 14.76 -1.63 12.94
N SER A 116 15.04 -2.51 11.98
CA SER A 116 15.30 -2.13 10.58
C SER A 116 14.09 -1.46 9.92
N VAL A 117 12.89 -1.99 10.15
CA VAL A 117 11.64 -1.42 9.63
C VAL A 117 11.41 -0.03 10.21
N ASN A 118 11.57 0.14 11.52
CA ASN A 118 11.39 1.44 12.19
C ASN A 118 12.34 2.49 11.62
N ASP A 119 13.62 2.14 11.44
CA ASP A 119 14.61 3.08 10.91
C ASP A 119 14.33 3.46 9.45
N TYR A 120 13.88 2.51 8.62
CA TYR A 120 13.49 2.82 7.25
C TYR A 120 12.21 3.65 7.18
N VAL A 121 11.16 3.31 7.95
CA VAL A 121 9.87 4.02 7.93
C VAL A 121 10.02 5.47 8.38
N LYS A 122 10.94 5.78 9.30
CA LYS A 122 11.29 7.18 9.65
C LYS A 122 11.70 8.02 8.44
N THR A 123 12.32 7.42 7.42
CA THR A 123 12.74 8.11 6.19
C THR A 123 11.59 8.39 5.21
N LEU A 124 10.41 7.79 5.45
CA LEU A 124 9.24 7.89 4.57
C LEU A 124 8.19 8.90 5.08
N PHE A 125 8.40 9.49 6.25
CA PHE A 125 7.47 10.46 6.84
C PHE A 125 7.69 11.89 6.31
N PRO A 126 6.60 12.71 6.24
CA PRO A 126 5.22 12.34 6.59
C PRO A 126 4.58 11.42 5.55
N THR A 127 3.66 10.55 5.97
CA THR A 127 2.82 9.79 5.04
C THR A 127 1.79 10.73 4.42
N THR A 128 1.45 10.50 3.15
CA THR A 128 0.40 11.28 2.46
C THR A 128 -0.98 10.94 3.01
N ALA A 129 -1.28 9.65 3.18
CA ALA A 129 -2.56 9.18 3.70
C ALA A 129 -2.48 7.74 4.22
N VAL A 130 -3.51 7.36 4.96
CA VAL A 130 -3.74 6.05 5.56
C VAL A 130 -5.12 5.56 5.14
N PHE A 131 -5.21 4.31 4.66
CA PHE A 131 -6.42 3.68 4.16
C PHE A 131 -6.78 2.40 4.94
#